data_AF-A0A1Y4HPG8-F1
#
_entry.id   AF-A0A1Y4HPG8-F1
#
_cell.length_a   1.000
_cell.length_b   1.000
_cell.length_c   1.000
_cell.angle_alpha   90.00
_cell.angle_beta   90.00
_cell.angle_gamma   90.00
#
_symmetry.space_group_name_H-M   'P 1'
#
loop_
_entity.id
_entity.type
_entity.pdbx_description
1 polymer ?
#
loop_
_entity_poly.entity_id
_entity_poly.type
_entity_poly.pdbx_seq_one_letter_code
_entity_poly.pdbx_strand_id
1 'polypeptide(L)'
;MRSSELVIGCTFRGGILFMCCNHQISLGNERAVSHVPQFDQLAGFSKPYAAILFSQIQDETLALALTGASSAVKERILQLVTPERVQTLQAMCSQFSGSANTKDIEMAQRTILQQRKQVLIERGWITPV
;
A
#
# COMPACT_ATOMS: atom_id res chain seq x y z
N MET A 1 52.22 8.77 -21.52
CA MET A 1 50.83 9.12 -21.88
C MET A 1 50.27 9.97 -20.74
N ARG A 2 49.69 11.11 -21.11
CA ARG A 2 49.20 12.24 -20.29
C ARG A 2 48.39 11.77 -19.08
N SER A 3 48.69 12.23 -17.85
CA SER A 3 48.12 13.43 -17.18
C SER A 3 46.58 13.37 -17.11
N SER A 4 45.90 13.49 -15.96
CA SER A 4 46.20 14.36 -14.82
C SER A 4 45.60 13.82 -13.53
N GLU A 5 46.24 14.14 -12.42
CA GLU A 5 45.70 14.14 -11.07
C GLU A 5 44.38 14.94 -11.05
N LEU A 6 43.24 14.29 -10.80
CA LEU A 6 42.02 15.01 -10.48
C LEU A 6 41.91 15.12 -8.96
N VAL A 7 42.51 16.19 -8.47
CA VAL A 7 42.22 16.81 -7.18
C VAL A 7 40.73 17.12 -7.15
N ILE A 8 39.91 16.27 -6.53
CA ILE A 8 38.55 16.69 -6.15
C ILE A 8 38.70 17.45 -4.84
N GLY A 9 39.10 18.71 -4.99
CA GLY A 9 38.93 19.71 -3.96
C GLY A 9 37.44 19.98 -3.77
N CYS A 10 36.88 19.47 -2.67
CA CYS A 10 35.72 20.08 -2.03
C CYS A 10 36.01 20.21 -0.53
N THR A 11 36.90 21.13 -0.18
CA THR A 11 36.82 21.87 1.09
C THR A 11 35.78 22.98 0.90
N PHE A 12 34.69 23.06 1.67
CA PHE A 12 34.58 23.89 2.88
C PHE A 12 33.24 23.56 3.62
N ARG A 13 33.20 23.20 4.91
CA ARG A 13 33.40 23.98 6.18
C ARG A 13 32.15 24.80 6.56
N GLY A 14 31.46 24.42 7.65
CA GLY A 14 30.15 24.98 8.03
C GLY A 14 28.90 24.40 7.33
N GLY A 15 28.82 23.18 6.83
CA GLY A 15 29.74 22.04 6.86
C GLY A 15 29.80 21.30 8.19
N ILE A 16 29.35 20.05 8.16
CA ILE A 16 29.96 18.96 8.91
C ILE A 16 30.24 17.84 7.91
N LEU A 17 31.46 17.32 8.02
CA LEU A 17 32.08 16.27 7.23
C LEU A 17 31.44 14.92 7.59
N PHE A 18 30.85 14.20 6.64
CA PHE A 18 30.64 12.76 6.80
C PHE A 18 31.60 12.01 5.87
N MET A 19 32.57 11.34 6.50
CA MET A 19 33.40 10.31 5.87
C MET A 19 32.49 9.22 5.28
N CYS A 20 32.29 9.21 3.97
CA CYS A 20 31.77 8.03 3.29
C CYS A 20 32.91 7.03 3.09
N CYS A 21 33.06 6.10 4.03
CA CYS A 21 33.87 4.91 3.83
C CYS A 21 33.27 4.07 2.68
N ASN A 22 34.17 3.64 1.80
CA ASN A 22 34.01 2.64 0.75
C ASN A 22 32.92 1.59 1.03
N HIS A 23 31.84 1.65 0.26
CA HIS A 23 31.13 0.43 -0.13
C HIS A 23 30.80 0.50 -1.61
N GLN A 24 31.35 -0.45 -2.33
CA GLN A 24 31.17 -0.72 -3.74
C GLN A 24 29.67 -0.95 -4.01
N ILE A 25 28.95 0.07 -4.50
CA ILE A 25 27.56 -0.11 -4.93
C ILE A 25 27.62 -0.87 -6.24
N SER A 26 27.38 -2.18 -6.14
CA SER A 26 27.07 -3.03 -7.26
C SER A 26 25.95 -2.36 -8.06
N LEU A 27 26.20 -2.09 -9.34
CA LEU A 27 25.19 -1.65 -10.31
C LEU A 27 24.20 -2.81 -10.53
N GLY A 28 23.33 -3.00 -9.53
CA GLY A 28 22.18 -3.87 -9.55
C GLY A 28 21.00 -3.10 -10.12
N ASN A 29 20.69 -3.39 -11.37
CA ASN A 29 19.50 -3.01 -12.09
C ASN A 29 18.22 -3.40 -11.32
N GLU A 30 17.66 -2.54 -10.47
CA GLU A 30 16.38 -2.80 -9.79
C GLU A 30 15.46 -1.59 -9.89
N ARG A 31 14.72 -1.57 -11.01
CA ARG A 31 13.43 -0.90 -11.26
C ARG A 31 12.93 -0.02 -10.11
N ALA A 32 12.88 1.28 -10.35
CA ALA A 32 11.85 2.15 -9.79
C ALA A 32 10.48 1.61 -10.26
N VAL A 33 9.96 0.60 -9.57
CA VAL A 33 8.60 0.11 -9.76
C VAL A 33 7.71 1.23 -9.23
N SER A 34 7.00 1.90 -10.14
CA SER A 34 5.80 2.67 -9.78
C SER A 34 4.90 1.72 -9.00
N HIS A 35 4.96 1.81 -7.67
CA HIS A 35 4.34 0.84 -6.80
C HIS A 35 2.84 1.16 -6.77
N VAL A 36 2.12 0.72 -7.80
CA VAL A 36 0.66 0.74 -7.79
C VAL A 36 0.25 -0.02 -6.53
N PRO A 37 -0.44 0.63 -5.57
CA PRO A 37 -0.79 -0.02 -4.32
C PRO A 37 -1.74 -1.17 -4.64
N GLN A 38 -1.35 -2.39 -4.26
CA GLN A 38 -2.16 -3.59 -4.46
C GLN A 38 -3.13 -3.79 -3.29
N PHE A 39 -4.27 -4.43 -3.55
CA PHE A 39 -5.29 -4.71 -2.53
C PHE A 39 -4.74 -5.56 -1.37
N ASP A 40 -3.83 -6.51 -1.65
CA ASP A 40 -3.16 -7.32 -0.62
C ASP A 40 -2.40 -6.50 0.43
N GLN A 41 -1.97 -5.27 0.09
CA GLN A 41 -1.30 -4.39 1.05
C GLN A 41 -2.22 -3.94 2.19
N LEU A 42 -3.54 -4.04 2.03
CA LEU A 42 -4.50 -3.69 3.08
C LEU A 42 -4.36 -4.58 4.33
N ALA A 43 -3.79 -5.78 4.19
CA ALA A 43 -3.53 -6.70 5.31
C ALA A 43 -2.50 -6.15 6.32
N GLY A 44 -1.62 -5.25 5.88
CA GLY A 44 -0.55 -4.66 6.68
C GLY A 44 -0.99 -3.50 7.59
N PHE A 45 -2.27 -3.11 7.59
CA PHE A 45 -2.69 -1.92 8.34
C PHE A 45 -2.75 -2.11 9.85
N SER A 46 -2.50 -1.01 10.54
CA SER A 46 -2.80 -0.89 11.96
C SER A 46 -4.31 -0.89 12.17
N LYS A 47 -4.77 -1.57 13.23
CA LYS A 47 -6.19 -1.62 13.63
C LYS A 47 -6.93 -0.26 13.61
N PRO A 48 -6.39 0.84 14.16
CA PRO A 48 -7.09 2.12 14.16
C PRO A 48 -7.29 2.70 12.75
N TYR A 49 -6.31 2.54 11.86
CA TYR A 49 -6.45 3.01 10.48
C TYR A 49 -7.46 2.18 9.70
N ALA A 50 -7.39 0.86 9.85
CA ALA A 50 -8.31 -0.06 9.20
C ALA A 50 -9.76 0.21 9.62
N ALA A 51 -10.01 0.48 10.91
CA ALA A 51 -11.33 0.84 11.40
C ALA A 51 -11.87 2.11 10.73
N ILE A 52 -11.04 3.16 10.59
CA ILE A 52 -11.43 4.41 9.91
C ILE A 52 -11.73 4.16 8.43
N LEU A 53 -10.82 3.49 7.72
CA LEU A 53 -10.99 3.17 6.30
C LEU A 53 -12.26 2.35 6.06
N PHE A 54 -12.41 1.24 6.77
CA PHE A 54 -13.55 0.36 6.59
C PHE A 54 -14.86 1.03 7.03
N SER A 55 -14.86 1.92 8.02
CA SER A 55 -16.08 2.67 8.40
C SER A 55 -16.66 3.52 7.26
N GLN A 56 -15.85 3.93 6.29
CA GLN A 56 -16.27 4.74 5.13
C GLN A 56 -16.63 3.90 3.90
N ILE A 57 -16.34 2.60 3.91
CA ILE A 57 -16.59 1.70 2.78
C ILE A 57 -17.93 0.98 3.02
N GLN A 58 -18.75 0.83 1.98
CA GLN A 58 -19.98 0.05 2.07
C GLN A 58 -19.69 -1.44 2.14
N ASP A 59 -20.53 -2.19 2.86
CA ASP A 59 -20.35 -3.63 3.05
C ASP A 59 -20.36 -4.42 1.75
N GLU A 60 -21.19 -3.99 0.78
CA GLU A 60 -21.24 -4.59 -0.54
C GLU A 60 -19.91 -4.46 -1.30
N THR A 61 -19.35 -3.24 -1.36
CA THR A 61 -18.07 -2.97 -2.02
C THR A 61 -16.93 -3.73 -1.34
N LEU A 62 -16.93 -3.80 -0.01
CA LEU A 62 -15.92 -4.53 0.74
C LEU A 62 -16.05 -6.04 0.49
N ALA A 63 -17.26 -6.60 0.55
CA ALA A 63 -17.51 -8.02 0.30
C ALA A 63 -17.15 -8.43 -1.14
N LEU A 64 -17.46 -7.58 -2.12
CA LEU A 64 -17.12 -7.79 -3.52
C LEU A 64 -15.61 -7.70 -3.79
N ALA A 65 -14.88 -6.83 -3.09
CA ALA A 65 -13.43 -6.79 -3.19
C ALA A 65 -12.77 -8.02 -2.53
N LEU A 66 -13.36 -8.52 -1.44
CA LEU A 66 -12.89 -9.68 -0.68
C LEU A 66 -13.17 -11.03 -1.38
N THR A 67 -14.03 -11.09 -2.39
CA THR A 67 -14.27 -12.33 -3.15
C THR A 67 -13.11 -12.66 -4.07
N GLY A 68 -12.41 -11.66 -4.59
CA GLY A 68 -11.18 -11.83 -5.38
C GLY A 68 -9.88 -11.79 -4.58
N ALA A 69 -9.95 -11.65 -3.25
CA ALA A 69 -8.77 -11.59 -2.40
C ALA A 69 -8.31 -12.99 -1.95
N SER A 70 -7.02 -13.14 -1.67
CA SER A 70 -6.48 -14.36 -1.07
C SER A 70 -7.10 -14.61 0.31
N SER A 71 -7.21 -15.88 0.72
CA SER A 71 -7.77 -16.24 2.03
C SER A 71 -7.05 -15.55 3.19
N ALA A 72 -5.72 -15.41 3.10
CA ALA A 72 -4.93 -14.73 4.12
C ALA A 72 -5.30 -13.25 4.26
N VAL A 73 -5.48 -12.53 3.14
CA VAL A 73 -5.91 -11.12 3.16
C VAL A 73 -7.33 -10.99 3.67
N LYS A 74 -8.21 -11.93 3.29
CA LYS A 74 -9.59 -11.96 3.75
C LYS A 74 -9.68 -12.11 5.26
N GLU A 75 -9.03 -13.13 5.82
CA GLU A 75 -8.99 -13.33 7.27
C GLU A 75 -8.40 -12.13 7.99
N ARG A 76 -7.33 -11.54 7.43
CA ARG A 76 -6.71 -10.37 8.02
C ARG A 76 -7.64 -9.16 8.05
N ILE A 77 -8.35 -8.88 6.95
CA ILE A 77 -9.33 -7.78 6.88
C ILE A 77 -10.50 -8.04 7.83
N LEU A 78 -10.99 -9.28 7.93
CA LEU A 78 -12.07 -9.64 8.86
C LEU A 78 -11.67 -9.43 10.34
N GLN A 79 -10.39 -9.59 10.70
CA GLN A 79 -9.88 -9.27 12.04
C GLN A 79 -9.82 -7.76 12.35
N LEU A 80 -9.95 -6.91 11.33
CA LEU A 80 -9.83 -5.45 11.44
C LEU A 80 -11.20 -4.75 11.45
N VAL A 81 -12.29 -5.48 11.23
CA VAL A 81 -13.67 -4.97 11.28
C VAL A 81 -14.41 -5.49 12.52
N THR A 82 -15.58 -4.92 12.82
CA THR A 82 -16.39 -5.34 13.98
C THR A 82 -16.99 -6.73 13.76
N PRO A 83 -17.20 -7.53 14.83
CA PRO A 83 -17.73 -8.89 14.71
C PRO A 83 -19.09 -8.97 14.02
N GLU A 84 -19.97 -7.99 14.26
CA GLU A 84 -21.28 -7.90 13.60
C GLU A 84 -21.12 -7.76 12.08
N ARG A 85 -20.16 -6.94 11.67
CA ARG A 85 -19.85 -6.68 10.27
C ARG A 85 -19.15 -7.86 9.60
N VAL A 86 -18.35 -8.63 10.33
CA VAL A 86 -17.76 -9.88 9.84
C VAL A 86 -18.85 -10.83 9.34
N GLN A 87 -19.92 -11.02 10.12
CA GLN A 87 -21.01 -11.93 9.75
C GLN A 87 -21.70 -11.48 8.46
N THR A 88 -22.00 -10.19 8.34
CA THR A 88 -22.58 -9.59 7.13
C THR A 88 -21.66 -9.80 5.92
N LEU A 89 -20.36 -9.50 6.05
CA LEU A 89 -19.39 -9.66 4.97
C LEU A 89 -19.22 -11.12 4.54
N GLN A 90 -19.19 -12.05 5.49
CA GLN A 90 -19.10 -13.49 5.18
C GLN A 90 -20.33 -14.01 4.43
N ALA A 91 -21.53 -13.57 4.83
CA ALA A 91 -22.77 -13.90 4.15
C ALA A 91 -22.78 -13.35 2.72
N MET A 92 -22.42 -12.08 2.53
CA MET A 92 -22.36 -11.44 1.21
C MET A 92 -21.29 -12.08 0.30
N CYS A 93 -20.09 -12.36 0.82
CA CYS A 93 -19.06 -13.07 0.05
C CYS A 93 -19.55 -14.43 -0.46
N SER A 94 -20.33 -15.15 0.35
CA SER A 94 -20.91 -16.45 -0.04
C SER A 94 -21.93 -16.29 -1.17
N GLN A 95 -22.71 -15.20 -1.19
CA GLN A 95 -23.64 -14.89 -2.28
C GLN A 95 -22.91 -14.55 -3.59
N PHE A 96 -21.77 -13.85 -3.51
CA PHE A 96 -20.99 -13.45 -4.68
C PHE A 96 -20.15 -14.58 -5.29
N SER A 97 -19.88 -15.65 -4.54
CA SER A 97 -18.97 -16.74 -4.93
C SER A 97 -19.38 -17.52 -6.20
N GLY A 98 -20.57 -17.30 -6.74
CA GLY A 98 -21.05 -17.95 -7.98
C GLY A 98 -21.34 -17.03 -9.17
N SER A 99 -21.25 -15.71 -9.01
CA SER A 99 -21.76 -14.74 -10.01
C SER A 99 -20.96 -13.45 -10.15
N ALA A 100 -19.96 -13.21 -9.29
CA ALA A 100 -19.22 -11.94 -9.35
C ALA A 100 -18.33 -11.89 -10.60
N ASN A 101 -18.52 -10.86 -11.41
CA ASN A 101 -17.68 -10.58 -12.56
C ASN A 101 -16.32 -10.04 -12.08
N THR A 102 -15.22 -10.56 -12.64
CA THR A 102 -13.85 -10.13 -12.31
C THR A 102 -13.68 -8.61 -12.45
N LYS A 103 -14.34 -7.97 -13.41
CA LYS A 103 -14.29 -6.51 -13.59
C LYS A 103 -14.88 -5.75 -12.40
N ASP A 104 -15.97 -6.26 -11.83
CA ASP A 104 -16.64 -5.62 -10.69
C ASP A 104 -15.82 -5.80 -9.42
N ILE A 105 -15.16 -6.95 -9.27
CA ILE A 105 -14.19 -7.22 -8.21
C ILE A 105 -13.01 -6.24 -8.30
N GLU A 106 -12.39 -6.11 -9.48
CA GLU A 106 -11.27 -5.18 -9.70
C GLU A 106 -11.68 -3.72 -9.44
N MET A 107 -12.89 -3.33 -9.86
CA MET A 107 -13.43 -2.01 -9.62
C MET A 107 -13.63 -1.75 -8.13
N ALA A 108 -14.22 -2.71 -7.39
CA ALA A 108 -14.39 -2.61 -5.95
C ALA A 108 -13.04 -2.49 -5.22
N GLN A 109 -12.05 -3.28 -5.61
CA GLN A 109 -10.69 -3.20 -5.06
C GLN A 109 -10.06 -1.82 -5.33
N ARG A 110 -10.22 -1.27 -6.55
CA ARG A 110 -9.74 0.08 -6.90
C ARG A 110 -10.44 1.16 -6.08
N THR A 111 -11.75 1.08 -5.88
CA THR A 111 -12.50 2.03 -5.05
C THR A 111 -11.96 2.06 -3.62
N ILE A 112 -11.67 0.90 -3.03
CA ILE A 112 -11.11 0.81 -1.68
C ILE A 112 -9.70 1.42 -1.63
N LEU A 113 -8.87 1.20 -2.65
CA LEU A 113 -7.53 1.82 -2.76
C LEU A 113 -7.60 3.34 -2.93
N GLN A 114 -8.59 3.85 -3.66
CA GLN A 114 -8.84 5.28 -3.78
C GLN A 114 -9.30 5.87 -2.44
N GLN A 115 -10.21 5.19 -1.75
CA GLN A 115 -10.66 5.62 -0.42
C GLN A 115 -9.51 5.63 0.58
N ARG A 116 -8.63 4.61 0.53
CA ARG A 116 -7.38 4.58 1.29
C ARG A 116 -6.55 5.83 1.02
N LYS A 117 -6.30 6.17 -0.25
CA LYS A 117 -5.53 7.38 -0.62
C LYS A 117 -6.17 8.63 -0.03
N GLN A 118 -7.49 8.75 -0.12
CA GLN A 118 -8.24 9.89 0.42
C GLN A 118 -8.07 10.00 1.94
N VAL A 119 -8.26 8.92 2.69
CA VAL A 119 -8.11 8.91 4.16
C VAL A 119 -6.69 9.27 4.57
N LEU A 120 -5.67 8.82 3.82
CA LEU A 120 -4.27 9.19 4.10
C LEU A 120 -4.02 10.68 3.89
N ILE A 121 -4.63 11.29 2.87
CA ILE A 121 -4.54 12.73 2.61
C ILE A 121 -5.26 13.52 3.71
N GLU A 122 -6.49 13.13 4.05
CA GLU A 122 -7.31 13.80 5.07
C GLU A 122 -6.69 13.77 6.46
N ARG A 123 -5.97 12.68 6.79
CA ARG A 123 -5.23 12.54 8.04
C ARG A 123 -3.84 13.18 8.00
N GLY A 124 -3.44 13.77 6.87
CA GLY A 124 -2.15 14.42 6.68
C GLY A 124 -0.96 13.46 6.66
N TRP A 125 -1.17 12.16 6.41
CA TRP A 125 -0.10 11.16 6.35
C TRP A 125 0.58 11.12 5.00
N ILE A 126 -0.11 11.56 3.95
CA ILE A 126 0.48 11.79 2.63
C ILE A 126 0.02 13.16 2.11
N THR A 127 0.90 13.86 1.41
CA THR A 127 0.54 15.08 0.67
C THR A 127 -0.15 14.72 -0.65
N PRO A 128 -1.22 15.42 -1.05
CA PRO A 128 -1.78 15.27 -2.39
C PRO A 128 -0.73 15.69 -3.41
N VAL A 129 -0.46 14.81 -4.37
CA VAL A 129 0.45 15.02 -5.52
C VAL A 129 -0.38 15.10 -6.78
#